data_AF-A0A962SB35-F1
#
_entry.id   AF-A0A962SB35-F1
#
_cell.length_a   1.000
_cell.length_b   1.000
_cell.length_c   1.000
_cell.angle_alpha   90.00
_cell.angle_beta   90.00
_cell.angle_gamma   90.00
#
_symmetry.space_group_name_H-M   'P 1'
#
loop_
_entity.id
_entity.type
_entity.pdbx_description
1 polymer ?
#
loop_
_entity_poly.entity_id
_entity_poly.type
_entity_poly.pdbx_seq_one_letter_code
_entity_poly.pdbx_strand_id
1 'polypeptide(L)'
;MKPDLQKLKTVEDFYAHAIGLEHEFEERLTDLGGCLDAHNNPDSAMVFRKALDMHSERVRQLEAMSEGLQLPRVAPWDYAWHYTVNLEIICMASVHYLMTPLEALEMVEEKLAMAHDFYKAVKERYQGSPLGEAARNALAGFDQELQAFRRWHEALEASVVPEDHDPPNQPL
;
A
#
# COMPACT_ATOMS: atom_id res chain seq x y z
N MET A 1 13.04 0.99 -12.18
CA MET A 1 13.94 2.08 -11.70
C MET A 1 14.39 1.76 -10.27
N LYS A 2 15.41 2.44 -9.75
CA LYS A 2 15.83 2.33 -8.33
C LYS A 2 15.42 3.62 -7.58
N PRO A 3 15.11 3.55 -6.28
CA PRO A 3 14.75 4.74 -5.52
C PRO A 3 15.95 5.68 -5.42
N ASP A 4 15.69 6.99 -5.38
CA ASP A 4 16.73 8.00 -5.23
C ASP A 4 17.10 8.20 -3.76
N LEU A 5 17.80 7.20 -3.21
CA LEU A 5 18.17 7.18 -1.81
C LEU A 5 19.17 8.29 -1.42
N GLN A 6 19.77 9.01 -2.38
CA GLN A 6 20.68 10.13 -2.10
C GLN A 6 19.95 11.33 -1.47
N LYS A 7 18.63 11.38 -1.63
CA LYS A 7 17.75 12.38 -1.01
C LYS A 7 17.56 12.15 0.49
N LEU A 8 17.89 10.96 1.01
CA LEU A 8 17.76 10.62 2.42
C LEU A 8 19.12 10.82 3.12
N LYS A 9 19.34 12.01 3.70
CA LYS A 9 20.62 12.34 4.37
C LYS A 9 20.53 12.19 5.88
N THR A 10 19.33 12.32 6.43
CA THR A 10 19.04 12.34 7.86
C THR A 10 17.87 11.41 8.20
N VAL A 11 17.63 11.21 9.50
CA VAL A 11 16.48 10.43 9.98
C VAL A 11 15.18 11.19 9.70
N GLU A 12 15.22 12.51 9.80
CA GLU A 12 14.12 13.42 9.49
C GLU A 12 13.75 13.36 8.00
N ASP A 13 14.75 13.32 7.10
CA ASP A 13 14.49 13.08 5.68
C ASP A 13 13.76 11.75 5.49
N PHE A 14 14.25 10.67 6.11
CA PHE A 14 13.61 9.36 5.99
C PHE A 14 12.15 9.38 6.44
N TYR A 15 11.84 9.92 7.62
CA TYR A 15 10.46 9.96 8.10
C TYR A 15 9.55 10.89 7.28
N ALA A 16 10.06 12.02 6.79
CA ALA A 16 9.29 12.87 5.88
C ALA A 16 8.92 12.15 4.58
N HIS A 17 9.84 11.34 4.06
CA HIS A 17 9.60 10.53 2.86
C HIS A 17 8.66 9.35 3.12
N ALA A 18 8.81 8.67 4.26
CA ALA A 18 7.98 7.56 4.67
C ALA A 18 6.52 8.01 4.88
N ILE A 19 6.30 9.06 5.69
CA ILE A 19 4.97 9.62 5.92
C ILE A 19 4.36 10.15 4.62
N GLY A 20 5.16 10.80 3.77
CA GLY A 20 4.70 11.23 2.45
C GLY A 20 4.21 10.10 1.56
N LEU A 21 4.88 8.93 1.61
CA LEU A 21 4.45 7.74 0.87
C LEU A 21 3.09 7.25 1.35
N GLU A 22 2.94 7.11 2.67
CA GLU A 22 1.70 6.59 3.23
C GLU A 22 0.52 7.56 2.99
N HIS A 23 0.71 8.87 3.14
CA HIS A 23 -0.34 9.85 2.83
C HIS A 23 -0.77 9.83 1.36
N GLU A 24 0.18 9.71 0.42
CA GLU A 24 -0.20 9.57 -0.99
C GLU A 24 -0.95 8.26 -1.22
N PHE A 25 -0.61 7.18 -0.52
CA PHE A 25 -1.37 5.93 -0.59
C PHE A 25 -2.79 6.08 -0.04
N GLU A 26 -2.97 6.72 1.11
CA GLU A 26 -4.30 7.00 1.69
C GLU A 26 -5.19 7.81 0.75
N GLU A 27 -4.62 8.85 0.10
CA GLU A 27 -5.34 9.66 -0.90
C GLU A 27 -5.83 8.78 -2.05
N ARG A 28 -4.96 7.92 -2.60
CA ARG A 28 -5.31 7.02 -3.71
C ARG A 28 -6.36 5.98 -3.31
N LEU A 29 -6.25 5.38 -2.13
CA LEU A 29 -7.24 4.41 -1.63
C LEU A 29 -8.62 5.08 -1.46
N THR A 30 -8.63 6.31 -0.95
CA THR A 30 -9.86 7.12 -0.79
C THR A 30 -10.51 7.39 -2.15
N ASP A 31 -9.73 7.84 -3.13
CA ASP A 31 -10.21 8.12 -4.48
C ASP A 31 -10.78 6.87 -5.17
N LEU A 32 -10.08 5.73 -5.09
CA LEU A 32 -10.54 4.48 -5.70
C LEU A 32 -11.80 3.93 -5.05
N GLY A 33 -11.86 3.94 -3.71
CA GLY A 33 -13.06 3.52 -2.98
C GLY A 33 -14.28 4.35 -3.36
N GLY A 34 -14.13 5.69 -3.38
CA GLY A 34 -15.19 6.60 -3.78
C GLY A 34 -15.62 6.42 -5.25
N CYS A 35 -14.67 6.15 -6.15
CA CYS A 35 -14.96 5.88 -7.56
C CYS A 35 -15.83 4.62 -7.72
N LEU A 36 -15.49 3.52 -7.06
CA LEU A 36 -16.23 2.26 -7.16
C LEU A 36 -17.62 2.35 -6.52
N ASP A 37 -17.74 3.05 -5.38
CA ASP A 37 -19.04 3.34 -4.78
C ASP A 37 -19.95 4.12 -5.76
N ALA A 38 -19.41 5.13 -6.44
CA ALA A 38 -20.15 5.91 -7.44
C ALA A 38 -20.57 5.09 -8.68
N HIS A 39 -19.88 3.98 -8.97
CA HIS A 39 -20.17 3.08 -10.09
C HIS A 39 -20.87 1.77 -9.66
N ASN A 40 -21.54 1.78 -8.49
CA ASN A 40 -22.34 0.67 -7.97
C ASN A 40 -21.53 -0.63 -7.78
N ASN A 41 -20.28 -0.50 -7.32
CA ASN A 41 -19.42 -1.61 -6.94
C ASN A 41 -18.94 -1.48 -5.47
N PRO A 42 -19.87 -1.63 -4.50
CA PRO A 42 -19.58 -1.41 -3.09
C PRO A 42 -18.65 -2.48 -2.49
N ASP A 43 -18.62 -3.69 -3.07
CA ASP A 43 -17.80 -4.80 -2.58
C ASP A 43 -16.31 -4.54 -2.83
N SER A 44 -15.96 -4.08 -4.04
CA SER A 44 -14.58 -3.67 -4.34
C SER A 44 -14.22 -2.34 -3.68
N ALA A 45 -15.18 -1.42 -3.51
CA ALA A 45 -14.96 -0.22 -2.70
C ALA A 45 -14.65 -0.53 -1.23
N MET A 46 -15.25 -1.59 -0.67
CA MET A 46 -14.95 -2.07 0.69
C MET A 46 -13.48 -2.47 0.83
N VAL A 47 -12.87 -3.00 -0.24
CA VAL A 47 -11.46 -3.39 -0.22
C VAL A 47 -10.56 -2.18 0.03
N PHE A 48 -10.74 -1.11 -0.74
CA PHE A 48 -9.93 0.10 -0.58
C PHE A 48 -10.17 0.80 0.77
N ARG A 49 -11.40 0.80 1.29
CA ARG A 49 -11.71 1.35 2.62
C ARG A 49 -11.02 0.57 3.75
N LYS A 50 -11.08 -0.76 3.72
CA LYS A 50 -10.41 -1.59 4.73
C LYS A 50 -8.89 -1.50 4.63
N ALA A 51 -8.35 -1.41 3.41
CA ALA A 51 -6.94 -1.14 3.20
C ALA A 51 -6.53 0.22 3.79
N LEU A 52 -7.35 1.26 3.59
CA LEU A 52 -7.13 2.59 4.17
C LEU A 52 -7.06 2.53 5.70
N ASP A 53 -8.00 1.85 6.37
CA ASP A 53 -7.98 1.71 7.83
C ASP A 53 -6.68 1.06 8.35
N MET A 54 -6.20 0.02 7.66
CA MET A 54 -4.93 -0.65 7.98
C MET A 54 -3.73 0.27 7.76
N HIS A 55 -3.79 1.10 6.72
CA HIS A 55 -2.70 2.02 6.36
C HIS A 55 -2.62 3.24 7.28
N SER A 56 -3.77 3.78 7.71
CA SER A 56 -3.83 4.88 8.69
C SER A 56 -3.20 4.51 10.03
N GLU A 57 -3.18 3.22 10.38
CA GLU A 57 -2.43 2.76 11.55
C GLU A 57 -0.91 2.88 11.35
N ARG A 58 -0.39 2.67 10.13
CA ARG A 58 1.03 2.88 9.84
C ARG A 58 1.43 4.34 9.86
N VAL A 59 0.59 5.22 9.32
CA VAL A 59 0.82 6.67 9.42
C VAL A 59 1.01 7.05 10.89
N ARG A 60 0.09 6.63 11.77
CA ARG A 60 0.20 6.87 13.22
C ARG A 60 1.48 6.31 13.83
N GLN A 61 1.90 5.11 13.41
CA GLN A 61 3.16 4.51 13.88
C GLN A 61 4.38 5.32 13.44
N LEU A 62 4.44 5.75 12.18
CA LEU A 62 5.55 6.57 11.66
C LEU A 62 5.58 7.96 12.31
N GLU A 63 4.42 8.56 12.54
CA GLU A 63 4.28 9.82 13.27
C GLU A 63 4.78 9.68 14.71
N ALA A 64 4.37 8.61 15.41
CA ALA A 64 4.85 8.33 16.77
C ALA A 64 6.37 8.09 16.81
N MET A 65 6.92 7.38 15.82
CA MET A 65 8.37 7.15 15.72
C MET A 65 9.18 8.42 15.40
N SER A 66 8.53 9.42 14.81
CA SER A 66 9.14 10.70 14.44
C SER A 66 8.77 11.86 15.37
N GLU A 67 8.11 11.56 16.50
CA GLU A 67 7.72 12.56 17.48
C GLU A 67 8.93 13.36 17.98
N GLY A 68 8.81 14.68 17.98
CA GLY A 68 9.88 15.61 18.38
C GLY A 68 10.91 15.92 17.29
N LEU A 69 10.85 15.27 16.13
CA LEU A 69 11.67 15.61 14.97
C LEU A 69 11.11 16.80 14.20
N GLN A 70 11.99 17.60 13.59
CA GLN A 70 11.60 18.66 12.65
C GLN A 70 11.68 18.12 11.23
N LEU A 71 10.57 17.57 10.74
CA LEU A 71 10.52 16.95 9.43
C LEU A 71 10.59 18.01 8.30
N PRO A 72 11.45 17.82 7.29
CA PRO A 72 11.50 18.72 6.15
C PRO A 72 10.22 18.63 5.33
N ARG A 73 9.83 19.75 4.72
CA ARG A 73 8.81 19.74 3.66
C ARG A 73 9.43 19.20 2.38
N VAL A 74 8.89 18.11 1.86
CA VAL A 74 9.30 17.51 0.58
C VAL A 74 8.26 17.85 -0.48
N ALA A 75 8.69 18.24 -1.67
CA ALA A 75 7.78 18.44 -2.80
C ALA A 75 7.36 17.07 -3.40
N PRO A 76 6.18 16.95 -4.02
CA PRO A 76 5.69 15.65 -4.53
C PRO A 76 6.67 14.93 -5.49
N TRP A 77 7.30 15.67 -6.40
CA TRP A 77 8.31 15.12 -7.33
C TRP A 77 9.67 14.85 -6.67
N ASP A 78 9.87 15.34 -5.45
CA ASP A 78 11.13 15.23 -4.73
C ASP A 78 11.20 14.00 -3.83
N TYR A 79 10.15 13.22 -3.66
CA TYR A 79 10.25 11.98 -2.90
C TYR A 79 11.25 10.97 -3.51
N ALA A 80 12.11 10.39 -2.68
CA ALA A 80 13.03 9.31 -3.02
C ALA A 80 12.36 8.08 -3.68
N TRP A 81 11.10 7.81 -3.35
CA TRP A 81 10.31 6.70 -3.91
C TRP A 81 9.51 7.08 -5.16
N HIS A 82 9.45 8.37 -5.54
CA HIS A 82 8.55 8.90 -6.58
C HIS A 82 8.57 8.10 -7.89
N TYR A 83 9.75 7.62 -8.31
CA TYR A 83 9.91 6.86 -9.55
C TYR A 83 9.91 5.33 -9.38
N THR A 84 9.72 4.82 -8.16
CA THR A 84 9.76 3.38 -7.87
C THR A 84 8.49 2.85 -7.25
N VAL A 85 7.84 3.62 -6.38
CA VAL A 85 6.51 3.30 -5.89
C VAL A 85 5.55 4.11 -6.74
N ASN A 86 5.11 3.51 -7.85
CA ASN A 86 4.25 4.19 -8.80
C ASN A 86 2.82 4.20 -8.30
N LEU A 87 2.52 5.19 -7.44
CA LEU A 87 1.17 5.44 -6.92
C LEU A 87 0.28 6.18 -7.92
N GLU A 88 0.86 6.85 -8.93
CA GLU A 88 0.10 7.47 -10.02
C GLU A 88 -0.62 6.44 -10.90
N ILE A 89 -0.12 5.20 -10.98
CA ILE A 89 -0.83 4.08 -11.65
C ILE A 89 -2.08 3.64 -10.87
N ILE A 90 -2.24 4.04 -9.61
CA ILE A 90 -3.52 3.95 -8.88
C ILE A 90 -4.42 5.13 -9.31
N CYS A 91 -4.63 5.26 -10.62
CA CYS A 91 -5.50 6.28 -11.20
C CYS A 91 -6.94 5.73 -11.31
N MET A 92 -7.94 6.62 -11.35
CA MET A 92 -9.33 6.23 -11.65
C MET A 92 -9.46 5.39 -12.92
N ALA A 93 -8.54 5.51 -13.88
CA ALA A 93 -8.52 4.68 -15.09
C ALA A 93 -8.19 3.20 -14.82
N SER A 94 -7.62 2.89 -13.66
CA SER A 94 -7.22 1.54 -13.25
C SER A 94 -8.34 0.76 -12.58
N VAL A 95 -9.42 1.44 -12.17
CA VAL A 95 -10.63 0.79 -11.66
C VAL A 95 -11.70 0.74 -12.75
N HIS A 96 -12.45 -0.35 -12.79
CA HIS A 96 -13.61 -0.50 -13.66
C HIS A 96 -14.78 -1.09 -12.88
N TYR A 97 -16.01 -0.85 -13.35
CA TYR A 97 -17.21 -1.29 -12.64
C TYR A 97 -17.29 -2.81 -12.44
N LEU A 98 -16.66 -3.61 -13.32
CA LEU A 98 -16.58 -5.08 -13.20
C LEU A 98 -15.46 -5.58 -12.25
N MET A 99 -14.72 -4.68 -11.61
CA MET A 99 -13.58 -5.06 -10.77
C MET A 99 -14.06 -5.93 -9.62
N THR A 100 -13.44 -7.07 -9.44
CA THR A 100 -13.72 -7.97 -8.31
C THR A 100 -12.98 -7.50 -7.06
N PRO A 101 -13.44 -7.89 -5.86
CA PRO A 101 -12.71 -7.60 -4.62
C PRO A 101 -11.29 -8.19 -4.61
N LEU A 102 -11.07 -9.31 -5.30
CA LEU A 102 -9.75 -9.93 -5.42
C LEU A 102 -8.81 -9.06 -6.27
N GLU A 103 -9.24 -8.62 -7.45
CA GLU A 103 -8.47 -7.70 -8.30
C GLU A 103 -8.17 -6.37 -7.60
N ALA A 104 -9.13 -5.84 -6.83
CA ALA A 104 -8.92 -4.64 -6.01
C ALA A 104 -7.84 -4.88 -4.94
N LEU A 105 -7.82 -6.05 -4.31
CA LEU A 105 -6.85 -6.40 -3.27
C LEU A 105 -5.44 -6.61 -3.86
N GLU A 106 -5.33 -7.32 -4.98
CA GLU A 106 -4.07 -7.53 -5.71
C GLU A 106 -3.42 -6.19 -6.09
N MET A 107 -4.24 -5.21 -6.51
CA MET A 107 -3.75 -3.86 -6.79
C MET A 107 -3.12 -3.21 -5.55
N VAL A 108 -3.75 -3.34 -4.37
CA VAL A 108 -3.17 -2.80 -3.12
C VAL A 108 -1.88 -3.55 -2.76
N GLU A 109 -1.88 -4.88 -2.86
CA GLU A 109 -0.73 -5.71 -2.54
C GLU A 109 0.49 -5.43 -3.41
N GLU A 110 0.31 -5.18 -4.72
CA GLU A 110 1.39 -4.79 -5.63
C GLU A 110 2.12 -3.54 -5.11
N LYS A 111 1.36 -2.55 -4.63
CA LYS A 111 1.90 -1.27 -4.19
C LYS A 111 2.51 -1.35 -2.81
N LEU A 112 1.92 -2.15 -1.92
CA LEU A 112 2.54 -2.50 -0.64
C LEU A 112 3.87 -3.22 -0.83
N ALA A 113 3.98 -4.12 -1.82
CA ALA A 113 5.23 -4.78 -2.13
C ALA A 113 6.30 -3.77 -2.61
N MET A 114 5.93 -2.82 -3.48
CA MET A 114 6.82 -1.74 -3.91
C MET A 114 7.28 -0.85 -2.75
N ALA A 115 6.36 -0.46 -1.87
CA ALA A 115 6.67 0.32 -0.67
C ALA A 115 7.63 -0.45 0.25
N HIS A 116 7.34 -1.71 0.52
CA HIS A 116 8.19 -2.59 1.31
C HIS A 116 9.61 -2.71 0.74
N ASP A 117 9.74 -2.86 -0.58
CA ASP A 117 11.04 -2.89 -1.26
C ASP A 117 11.79 -1.56 -1.14
N PHE A 118 11.08 -0.42 -1.15
CA PHE A 118 11.69 0.87 -0.84
C PHE A 118 12.28 0.88 0.57
N TYR A 119 11.51 0.55 1.60
CA TYR A 119 12.00 0.53 2.99
C TYR A 119 13.18 -0.45 3.17
N LYS A 120 13.12 -1.63 2.55
CA LYS A 120 14.25 -2.59 2.52
C LYS A 120 15.50 -1.98 1.90
N ALA A 121 15.37 -1.32 0.76
CA ALA A 121 16.47 -0.65 0.09
C ALA A 121 17.08 0.45 0.96
N VAL A 122 16.27 1.23 1.70
CA VAL A 122 16.77 2.21 2.67
C VAL A 122 17.58 1.52 3.78
N LYS A 123 17.00 0.49 4.42
CA LYS A 123 17.65 -0.26 5.50
C LYS A 123 19.00 -0.83 5.06
N GLU A 124 19.05 -1.46 3.89
CA GLU A 124 20.27 -2.06 3.34
C GLU A 124 21.32 -1.01 2.98
N ARG A 125 20.90 0.09 2.34
CA ARG A 125 21.81 1.16 1.91
C ARG A 125 22.49 1.87 3.09
N TYR A 126 21.78 1.98 4.21
CA TYR A 126 22.20 2.73 5.39
C TYR A 126 22.48 1.84 6.60
N GLN A 127 22.81 0.56 6.37
CA GLN A 127 23.07 -0.41 7.42
C GLN A 127 24.12 0.08 8.43
N GLY A 128 23.81 -0.05 9.73
CA GLY A 128 24.68 0.38 10.82
C GLY A 128 24.67 1.88 11.13
N SER A 129 23.80 2.66 10.48
CA SER A 129 23.59 4.08 10.76
C SER A 129 22.24 4.35 11.43
N PRO A 130 22.03 5.54 12.04
CA PRO A 130 20.72 5.91 12.58
C PRO A 130 19.57 5.84 11.57
N LEU A 131 19.85 6.13 10.29
CA LEU A 131 18.86 6.07 9.21
C LEU A 131 18.49 4.61 8.89
N GLY A 132 19.48 3.71 8.81
CA GLY A 132 19.23 2.29 8.62
C GLY A 132 18.46 1.67 9.79
N GLU A 133 18.69 2.15 11.01
CA GLU A 133 17.95 1.76 12.20
C GLU A 133 16.50 2.27 12.18
N ALA A 134 16.28 3.52 11.79
CA ALA A 134 14.93 4.07 11.59
C ALA A 134 14.14 3.26 10.53
N ALA A 135 14.77 2.94 9.40
CA ALA A 135 14.17 2.11 8.35
C ALA A 135 13.88 0.68 8.83
N ARG A 136 14.76 0.09 9.66
CA ARG A 136 14.53 -1.22 10.28
C ARG A 136 13.32 -1.21 11.20
N ASN A 137 13.15 -0.15 12.00
CA ASN A 137 12.03 -0.02 12.92
C ASN A 137 10.70 0.19 12.16
N ALA A 138 10.70 1.01 11.11
CA ALA A 138 9.55 1.18 10.23
C ALA A 138 9.14 -0.15 9.54
N LEU A 139 10.10 -0.95 9.08
CA LEU A 139 9.84 -2.26 8.46
C LEU A 139 9.19 -3.28 9.40
N ALA A 140 9.51 -3.25 10.70
CA ALA A 140 8.99 -4.23 11.64
C ALA A 140 7.45 -4.18 11.75
N GLY A 141 6.85 -2.99 11.64
CA GLY A 141 5.39 -2.83 11.58
C GLY A 141 4.79 -3.26 10.24
N PHE A 142 5.58 -3.20 9.16
CA PHE A 142 5.17 -3.54 7.80
C PHE A 142 4.89 -5.05 7.63
N ASP A 143 5.72 -5.92 8.23
CA ASP A 143 5.55 -7.38 8.13
C ASP A 143 4.18 -7.87 8.66
N GLN A 144 3.70 -7.25 9.74
CA GLN A 144 2.40 -7.59 10.33
C GLN A 144 1.24 -7.21 9.40
N GLU A 145 1.34 -6.06 8.74
CA GLU A 145 0.35 -5.61 7.76
C GLU A 145 0.32 -6.53 6.54
N LEU A 146 1.48 -6.83 5.94
CA LEU A 146 1.57 -7.74 4.80
C LEU A 146 0.97 -9.12 5.11
N GLN A 147 1.17 -9.62 6.33
CA GLN A 147 0.56 -10.87 6.76
C GLN A 147 -0.97 -10.76 6.88
N ALA A 148 -1.50 -9.60 7.28
CA ALA A 148 -2.94 -9.35 7.33
C ALA A 148 -3.56 -9.26 5.93
N PHE A 149 -2.88 -8.61 4.97
CA PHE A 149 -3.29 -8.61 3.55
C PHE A 149 -3.32 -10.01 2.96
N ARG A 150 -2.26 -10.81 3.16
CA ARG A 150 -2.21 -12.19 2.67
C ARG A 150 -3.36 -13.06 3.19
N ARG A 151 -3.66 -12.99 4.49
CA ARG A 151 -4.80 -13.74 5.07
C ARG A 151 -6.12 -13.33 4.46
N TRP A 152 -6.27 -12.05 4.13
CA TRP A 152 -7.47 -11.54 3.48
C TRP A 152 -7.56 -12.00 2.03
N HIS A 153 -6.44 -12.01 1.30
CA HIS A 153 -6.35 -12.57 -0.05
C HIS A 153 -6.81 -14.03 -0.06
N GLU A 154 -6.22 -14.88 0.76
CA GLU A 154 -6.57 -16.31 0.87
C GLU A 154 -8.07 -16.50 1.19
N ALA A 155 -8.64 -15.63 2.02
CA ALA A 155 -10.07 -15.67 2.36
C ALA A 155 -10.98 -15.26 1.18
N LEU A 156 -10.57 -14.28 0.36
CA LEU A 156 -11.30 -13.88 -0.84
C LEU A 156 -11.22 -14.97 -1.91
N GLU A 157 -10.04 -15.53 -2.18
CA GLU A 157 -9.88 -16.65 -3.12
C GLU A 157 -10.76 -17.83 -2.74
N ALA A 158 -10.80 -18.21 -1.46
CA ALA A 158 -11.64 -19.31 -0.97
C ALA A 158 -13.16 -19.03 -1.10
N SER A 159 -13.56 -17.77 -1.20
CA SER A 159 -14.96 -17.37 -1.37
C SER A 159 -15.44 -17.45 -2.83
N VAL A 160 -14.51 -17.54 -3.80
CA VAL A 160 -14.82 -17.75 -5.22
C VAL A 160 -15.15 -19.24 -5.43
N VAL A 161 -16.39 -19.63 -5.14
CA VAL A 161 -16.93 -20.94 -5.57
C VAL A 161 -17.23 -20.84 -7.07
N PRO A 162 -16.68 -21.71 -7.94
CA PRO A 162 -17.14 -21.78 -9.33
C PRO A 162 -18.63 -22.13 -9.34
N GLU A 163 -19.47 -21.31 -9.96
CA GLU A 163 -20.84 -21.72 -10.26
C GLU A 163 -20.80 -22.94 -11.17
N ASP A 164 -21.24 -24.10 -10.65
CA ASP A 164 -21.49 -25.28 -11.46
C ASP A 164 -22.71 -25.00 -12.35
N HIS A 165 -22.43 -24.61 -13.60
CA HIS A 165 -23.44 -24.40 -14.62
C HIS A 165 -23.85 -25.70 -15.32
N ASP A 166 -23.34 -26.88 -14.90
CA ASP A 166 -23.74 -28.13 -15.53
C ASP A 166 -25.18 -28.49 -15.10
N PRO A 167 -26.14 -28.58 -16.05
CA PRO A 167 -27.47 -29.05 -15.74
C PRO A 167 -27.38 -30.50 -15.24
N PRO A 168 -28.21 -30.89 -14.25
CA PRO A 168 -28.22 -32.26 -13.74
C PRO A 168 -28.45 -33.22 -14.92
N ASN A 169 -27.50 -34.12 -15.12
CA ASN A 169 -27.53 -35.11 -16.18
C ASN A 169 -28.78 -35.99 -15.97
N GLN A 170 -29.83 -35.76 -16.75
CA GLN A 170 -31.05 -36.57 -16.68
C GLN A 170 -30.75 -37.93 -17.30
N PRO A 171 -30.89 -39.04 -16.57
CA PRO A 171 -30.72 -40.35 -17.17
C PRO A 171 -31.79 -40.57 -18.24
N LEU A 172 -31.35 -40.98 -19.43
CA LEU A 172 -32.20 -41.45 -20.55
C LEU A 172 -32.96 -42.73 -20.18
#